data_AF-A0A238U6T7-F1
#
_entry.id   AF-A0A238U6T7-F1
#
_cell.length_a   1.000
_cell.length_b   1.000
_cell.length_c   1.000
_cell.angle_alpha   90.00
_cell.angle_beta   90.00
_cell.angle_gamma   90.00
#
_symmetry.space_group_name_H-M   'P 1'
#
loop_
_entity.id
_entity.type
_entity.pdbx_description
1 polymer ?
#
loop_
_entity_poly.entity_id
_entity_poly.type
_entity_poly.pdbx_seq_one_letter_code
_entity_poly.pdbx_strand_id
1 'polypeptide(L)'
;MSLSNYNPGQELASIDFAGMIGGPLSAIVDAQSKAALSTVDFVKSVGFTPDTEDEATGEIKPGEPIYVSFKYPKMVAPYQPAISGKLDSVSISAGGTGYTLGDILNAGGLSIEVTAVSNTGAVTQISTNLELTGIDDENGAAATGGSGTGAEFDIETEDIDAVPAQFEEMQLQVPIITMMPIPFIRVEEGNIDFNAKITSMEYKRVGSEFKFNTGFSYGNQNTNKNYALGPGVFNVNKNTNTVKLNTSISYQRNSRQGHKIDKTFHLGVKVKVSQDEIPEGMEKLLGILEDAIVSQPVE
;
A
#
# COMPACT_ATOMS: atom_id res chain seq x y z
N MET A 1 3.21 22.72 63.78
CA MET A 1 2.26 22.44 62.68
C MET A 1 3.04 22.63 61.38
N SER A 2 3.23 21.58 60.59
CA SER A 2 4.10 21.63 59.41
C SER A 2 3.38 22.30 58.22
N LEU A 3 4.13 23.06 57.44
CA LEU A 3 3.71 23.51 56.11
C LEU A 3 3.44 22.27 55.26
N SER A 4 2.28 22.22 54.58
CA SER A 4 2.13 21.31 53.44
C SER A 4 2.98 21.88 52.31
N ASN A 5 4.13 21.27 52.04
CA ASN A 5 4.96 21.59 50.90
C ASN A 5 4.21 21.25 49.62
N TYR A 6 3.51 22.22 49.04
CA TYR A 6 2.94 22.13 47.71
C TYR A 6 4.08 22.04 46.69
N ASN A 7 4.23 20.86 46.05
CA ASN A 7 5.22 20.64 45.00
C ASN A 7 4.50 20.29 43.69
N PRO A 8 4.34 21.25 42.76
CA PRO A 8 3.69 21.00 41.46
C PRO A 8 4.43 19.95 40.62
N GLY A 9 5.71 19.69 40.90
CA GLY A 9 6.44 18.58 40.29
C GLY A 9 5.91 17.19 40.69
N GLN A 10 5.34 17.04 41.89
CA GLN A 10 4.71 15.78 42.33
C GLN A 10 3.32 15.58 41.71
N GLU A 11 2.54 16.65 41.51
CA GLU A 11 1.22 16.60 40.85
C GLU A 11 1.32 16.42 39.33
N LEU A 12 2.42 16.87 38.71
CA LEU A 12 2.73 16.53 37.32
C LEU A 12 3.25 15.09 37.19
N ALA A 13 4.05 14.61 38.15
CA ALA A 13 4.57 13.24 38.16
C ALA A 13 3.50 12.17 38.50
N SER A 14 2.35 12.56 39.06
CA SER A 14 1.22 11.66 39.32
C SER A 14 0.34 11.40 38.09
N ILE A 15 0.54 12.16 37.00
CA ILE A 15 -0.11 11.90 35.71
C ILE A 15 0.63 10.74 35.04
N ASP A 16 -0.12 9.67 34.72
CA ASP A 16 0.40 8.52 33.98
C ASP A 16 0.57 8.85 32.49
N PHE A 17 1.63 9.59 32.17
CA PHE A 17 2.00 9.91 30.78
C PHE A 17 2.33 8.65 29.98
N ALA A 18 2.83 7.60 30.64
CA ALA A 18 3.14 6.34 29.98
C ALA A 18 1.87 5.67 29.46
N GLY A 19 0.81 5.59 30.27
CA GLY A 19 -0.50 5.09 29.83
C GLY A 19 -1.18 6.02 28.82
N MET A 20 -1.14 7.34 29.05
CA MET A 20 -1.80 8.32 28.17
C MET A 20 -1.18 8.42 26.77
N ILE A 21 0.15 8.31 26.65
CA ILE A 21 0.87 8.37 25.37
C ILE A 21 1.06 6.96 24.79
N GLY A 22 1.40 5.99 25.63
CA GLY A 22 1.67 4.61 25.24
C GLY A 22 0.44 3.85 24.75
N GLY A 23 -0.75 4.11 25.32
CA GLY A 23 -2.00 3.49 24.86
C GLY A 23 -2.31 3.77 23.39
N PRO A 24 -2.39 5.05 22.97
CA PRO A 24 -2.57 5.41 21.56
C PRO A 24 -1.43 4.94 20.65
N LEU A 25 -0.16 4.99 21.10
CA LEU A 25 0.98 4.49 20.31
C LEU A 25 0.88 2.97 20.08
N SER A 26 0.57 2.20 21.12
CA SER A 26 0.35 0.75 21.02
C SER A 26 -0.82 0.44 20.08
N ALA A 27 -1.92 1.20 20.17
CA ALA A 27 -3.06 1.04 19.29
C ALA A 27 -2.72 1.29 17.81
N ILE A 28 -1.83 2.25 17.51
CA ILE A 28 -1.35 2.49 16.14
C ILE A 28 -0.52 1.30 15.63
N VAL A 29 0.39 0.77 16.45
CA VAL A 29 1.20 -0.41 16.11
C VAL A 29 0.30 -1.64 15.86
N ASP A 30 -0.68 -1.87 16.73
CA ASP A 30 -1.64 -2.95 16.57
C ASP A 30 -2.51 -2.77 15.32
N ALA A 31 -2.93 -1.55 15.03
CA ALA A 31 -3.66 -1.22 13.81
C ALA A 31 -2.83 -1.48 12.55
N GLN A 32 -1.51 -1.21 12.59
CA GLN A 32 -0.60 -1.55 11.48
C GLN A 32 -0.43 -3.04 11.28
N SER A 33 -0.22 -3.79 12.36
CA SER A 33 -0.14 -5.24 12.28
C SER A 33 -1.43 -5.83 11.69
N LYS A 34 -2.60 -5.39 12.18
CA LYS A 34 -3.90 -5.84 11.66
C LYS A 34 -4.14 -5.45 10.20
N ALA A 35 -3.72 -4.27 9.78
CA ALA A 35 -3.86 -3.85 8.40
C ALA A 35 -2.98 -4.68 7.46
N ALA A 36 -1.73 -4.96 7.85
CA ALA A 36 -0.83 -5.83 7.09
C ALA A 36 -1.35 -7.28 7.01
N LEU A 37 -1.83 -7.82 8.14
CA LEU A 37 -2.42 -9.16 8.19
C LEU A 37 -3.68 -9.25 7.32
N SER A 38 -4.54 -8.24 7.32
CA SER A 38 -5.71 -8.21 6.44
C SER A 38 -5.36 -8.32 4.96
N THR A 39 -4.24 -7.74 4.53
CA THR A 39 -3.75 -7.89 3.15
C THR A 39 -3.25 -9.31 2.91
N VAL A 40 -2.48 -9.90 3.84
CA VAL A 40 -2.01 -11.29 3.72
C VAL A 40 -3.17 -12.28 3.69
N ASP A 41 -4.17 -12.10 4.55
CA ASP A 41 -5.34 -12.95 4.63
C ASP A 41 -6.19 -12.86 3.37
N PHE A 42 -6.33 -11.66 2.79
CA PHE A 42 -6.99 -11.48 1.50
C PHE A 42 -6.24 -12.21 0.37
N VAL A 43 -4.91 -12.08 0.34
CA VAL A 43 -4.05 -12.77 -0.64
C VAL A 43 -4.16 -14.29 -0.51
N LYS A 44 -4.10 -14.82 0.72
CA LYS A 44 -4.25 -16.27 0.96
C LYS A 44 -5.63 -16.78 0.61
N SER A 45 -6.69 -16.05 0.97
CA SER A 45 -8.06 -16.51 0.77
C SER A 45 -8.52 -16.48 -0.68
N VAL A 46 -8.05 -15.52 -1.48
CA VAL A 46 -8.47 -15.39 -2.89
C VAL A 46 -7.43 -15.94 -3.87
N GLY A 47 -6.15 -15.88 -3.50
CA GLY A 47 -5.05 -16.24 -4.38
C GLY A 47 -4.63 -17.71 -4.30
N PHE A 48 -4.97 -18.44 -3.22
CA PHE A 48 -4.48 -19.80 -2.98
C PHE A 48 -5.61 -20.74 -2.55
N THR A 49 -5.42 -22.03 -2.84
CA THR A 49 -6.24 -23.10 -2.27
C THR A 49 -5.95 -23.25 -0.76
N PRO A 50 -6.88 -23.80 0.04
CA PRO A 50 -6.61 -24.02 1.46
C PRO A 50 -5.51 -25.06 1.66
N ASP A 51 -4.68 -24.85 2.68
CA ASP A 51 -3.65 -25.81 3.09
C ASP A 51 -4.29 -27.18 3.37
N THR A 52 -3.62 -28.25 2.94
CA THR A 52 -4.09 -29.63 3.16
C THR A 52 -3.15 -30.34 4.11
N GLU A 53 -3.71 -31.00 5.13
CA GLU A 53 -2.94 -31.82 6.06
C GLU A 53 -3.04 -33.28 5.61
N ASP A 54 -1.88 -33.91 5.44
CA ASP A 54 -1.81 -35.33 5.10
C ASP A 54 -2.00 -36.16 6.37
N GLU A 55 -3.18 -36.75 6.53
CA GLU A 55 -3.62 -37.52 7.72
C GLU A 55 -2.64 -38.64 8.14
N ALA A 56 -1.76 -39.08 7.25
CA ALA A 56 -0.79 -40.15 7.50
C ALA A 56 0.57 -39.66 8.02
N THR A 57 1.00 -38.45 7.67
CA THR A 57 2.34 -37.91 8.00
C THR A 57 2.29 -36.67 8.88
N GLY A 58 1.12 -36.04 9.03
CA GLY A 58 0.97 -34.75 9.73
C GLY A 58 1.65 -33.60 8.99
N GLU A 59 1.96 -33.78 7.71
CA GLU A 59 2.63 -32.78 6.88
C GLU A 59 1.59 -31.81 6.30
N ILE A 60 1.79 -30.51 6.55
CA ILE A 60 0.94 -29.45 6.03
C ILE A 60 1.46 -29.08 4.64
N LYS A 61 0.69 -29.41 3.60
CA LYS A 61 0.96 -28.98 2.23
C LYS A 61 0.38 -27.57 2.04
N PRO A 62 1.21 -26.56 1.72
CA PRO A 62 0.73 -25.21 1.47
C PRO A 62 -0.16 -25.17 0.24
N GLY A 63 -1.18 -24.33 0.29
CA GLY A 63 -2.09 -24.06 -0.81
C GLY A 63 -1.40 -23.66 -2.11
N GLU A 64 -1.85 -24.24 -3.22
CA GLU A 64 -1.40 -23.87 -4.58
C GLU A 64 -2.14 -22.60 -5.06
N PRO A 65 -1.50 -21.75 -5.90
CA PRO A 65 -2.14 -20.56 -6.45
C PRO A 65 -3.32 -20.90 -7.36
N ILE A 66 -4.36 -20.06 -7.33
CA ILE A 66 -5.54 -20.20 -8.19
C ILE A 66 -5.30 -19.47 -9.51
N TYR A 67 -5.41 -20.21 -10.62
CA TYR A 67 -5.23 -19.69 -11.97
C TYR A 67 -6.57 -19.59 -12.72
N VAL A 68 -6.69 -18.57 -13.56
CA VAL A 68 -7.77 -18.42 -14.55
C VAL A 68 -7.20 -18.80 -15.92
N SER A 69 -7.94 -19.63 -16.65
CA SER A 69 -7.58 -20.05 -18.01
C SER A 69 -8.39 -19.30 -19.05
N PHE A 70 -7.71 -18.63 -19.97
CA PHE A 70 -8.32 -18.00 -21.14
C PHE A 70 -7.97 -18.82 -22.39
N LYS A 71 -8.98 -19.20 -23.17
CA LYS A 71 -8.78 -19.83 -24.47
C LYS A 71 -8.97 -18.79 -25.58
N TYR A 72 -8.04 -18.73 -26.52
CA TYR A 72 -8.16 -17.85 -27.67
C TYR A 72 -7.53 -18.47 -28.92
N PRO A 73 -8.13 -18.28 -30.11
CA PRO A 73 -7.51 -18.73 -31.35
C PRO A 73 -6.33 -17.82 -31.70
N LYS A 74 -5.19 -18.42 -32.06
CA LYS A 74 -4.01 -17.72 -32.57
C LYS A 74 -3.64 -18.27 -33.94
N MET A 75 -3.28 -17.39 -34.85
CA MET A 75 -2.69 -17.79 -36.13
C MET A 75 -1.27 -18.30 -35.89
N VAL A 76 -1.03 -19.57 -36.22
CA VAL A 76 0.28 -20.23 -36.07
C VAL A 76 1.06 -20.22 -37.38
N ALA A 77 0.37 -20.20 -38.52
CA ALA A 77 0.98 -20.02 -39.83
C ALA A 77 0.13 -19.09 -40.71
N PRO A 78 0.74 -18.08 -41.37
CA PRO A 78 0.03 -17.23 -42.32
C PRO A 78 -0.31 -17.99 -43.60
N TYR A 79 -1.30 -17.48 -44.33
CA TYR A 79 -1.64 -17.97 -45.66
C TYR A 79 -0.45 -17.83 -46.61
N GLN A 80 -0.14 -18.89 -47.34
CA GLN A 80 0.85 -18.87 -48.43
C GLN A 80 0.10 -19.01 -49.76
N PRO A 81 0.22 -18.02 -50.68
CA PRO A 81 -0.46 -18.08 -51.96
C PRO A 81 0.13 -19.20 -52.84
N ALA A 82 -0.70 -19.76 -53.73
CA ALA A 82 -0.21 -20.66 -54.77
C ALA A 82 0.78 -19.93 -55.67
N ILE A 83 1.89 -20.59 -56.00
CA ILE A 83 2.89 -20.12 -56.95
C ILE A 83 2.91 -21.14 -58.07
N SER A 84 2.57 -20.71 -59.28
CA SER A 84 2.60 -21.57 -60.46
C SER A 84 3.87 -21.35 -61.27
N GLY A 85 4.41 -22.44 -61.84
CA GLY A 85 5.57 -22.42 -62.71
C GLY A 85 6.83 -21.89 -62.01
N LYS A 86 7.10 -22.33 -60.77
CA LYS A 86 8.35 -22.01 -60.08
C LYS A 86 9.46 -22.85 -60.69
N LEU A 87 10.56 -22.21 -61.08
CA LEU A 87 11.70 -22.93 -61.67
C LEU A 87 12.31 -23.92 -60.67
N ASP A 88 12.31 -25.22 -61.01
CA ASP A 88 12.90 -26.29 -60.20
C ASP A 88 14.31 -26.62 -60.71
N SER A 89 14.42 -26.88 -62.01
CA SER A 89 15.71 -27.21 -62.63
C SER A 89 15.81 -26.71 -64.07
N VAL A 90 17.06 -26.43 -64.49
CA VAL A 90 17.40 -26.20 -65.90
C VAL A 90 18.56 -27.10 -66.23
N SER A 91 18.37 -27.97 -67.22
CA SER A 91 19.40 -28.90 -67.67
C SER A 91 19.72 -28.72 -69.15
N ILE A 92 20.88 -29.22 -69.58
CA ILE A 92 21.38 -29.05 -70.93
C ILE A 92 20.95 -30.26 -71.76
N SER A 93 20.02 -30.05 -72.69
CA SER A 93 19.55 -31.09 -73.62
C SER A 93 20.53 -31.25 -74.80
N ALA A 94 20.99 -30.12 -75.35
CA ALA A 94 22.04 -30.07 -76.35
C ALA A 94 23.01 -28.92 -76.06
N GLY A 95 24.31 -29.20 -76.00
CA GLY A 95 25.33 -28.18 -75.68
C GLY A 95 25.66 -27.21 -76.83
N GLY A 96 25.18 -27.47 -78.05
CA GLY A 96 25.50 -26.69 -79.24
C GLY A 96 27.00 -26.61 -79.57
N THR A 97 27.40 -25.59 -80.33
CA THR A 97 28.81 -25.36 -80.69
C THR A 97 29.15 -23.87 -80.73
N GLY A 98 30.42 -23.53 -80.48
CA GLY A 98 30.94 -22.17 -80.64
C GLY A 98 30.61 -21.18 -79.51
N TYR A 99 30.09 -21.63 -78.36
CA TYR A 99 29.87 -20.77 -77.19
C TYR A 99 31.16 -20.51 -76.41
N THR A 100 31.21 -19.38 -75.72
CA THR A 100 32.31 -18.99 -74.83
C THR A 100 31.84 -18.82 -73.39
N LEU A 101 32.78 -18.92 -72.44
CA LEU A 101 32.50 -18.73 -71.01
C LEU A 101 32.02 -17.30 -70.75
N GLY A 102 30.89 -17.15 -70.07
CA GLY A 102 30.23 -15.87 -69.81
C GLY A 102 29.20 -15.45 -70.86
N ASP A 103 28.94 -16.26 -71.89
CA ASP A 103 27.84 -16.02 -72.82
C ASP A 103 26.48 -16.10 -72.10
N ILE A 104 25.59 -15.14 -72.37
CA ILE A 104 24.21 -15.13 -71.86
C ILE A 104 23.28 -15.64 -72.95
N LEU A 105 22.56 -16.71 -72.64
CA LEU A 105 21.60 -17.39 -73.52
C LEU A 105 20.19 -17.18 -72.98
N ASN A 106 19.22 -16.99 -73.87
CA ASN A 106 17.81 -16.91 -73.53
C ASN A 106 17.06 -18.12 -74.10
N ALA A 107 16.39 -18.89 -73.24
CA ALA A 107 15.63 -20.08 -73.60
C ALA A 107 14.42 -20.19 -72.66
N GLY A 108 13.21 -20.49 -73.17
CA GLY A 108 11.99 -20.60 -72.36
C GLY A 108 11.70 -19.40 -71.46
N GLY A 109 12.07 -18.19 -71.88
CA GLY A 109 11.90 -16.96 -71.09
C GLY A 109 12.93 -16.75 -69.96
N LEU A 110 13.90 -17.66 -69.81
CA LEU A 110 15.00 -17.59 -68.83
C LEU A 110 16.25 -16.96 -69.43
N SER A 111 17.03 -16.27 -68.59
CA SER A 111 18.41 -15.89 -68.90
C SER A 111 19.38 -16.87 -68.23
N ILE A 112 20.19 -17.52 -69.04
CA ILE A 112 21.09 -18.63 -68.69
C ILE A 112 22.52 -18.19 -68.99
N GLU A 113 23.37 -18.14 -67.96
CA GLU A 113 24.78 -17.83 -68.13
C GLU A 113 25.60 -19.12 -68.33
N VAL A 114 26.46 -19.12 -69.35
CA VAL A 114 27.36 -20.24 -69.64
C VAL A 114 28.58 -20.19 -68.72
N THR A 115 28.68 -21.13 -67.80
CA THR A 115 29.77 -21.18 -66.80
C THR A 115 30.92 -22.12 -67.22
N ALA A 116 30.69 -23.07 -68.13
CA ALA A 116 31.75 -23.90 -68.69
C ALA A 116 31.42 -24.42 -70.10
N VAL A 117 32.45 -24.48 -70.96
CA VAL A 117 32.37 -24.99 -72.34
C VAL A 117 33.46 -26.03 -72.62
N SER A 118 33.18 -26.97 -73.52
CA SER A 118 34.15 -27.95 -74.03
C SER A 118 35.07 -27.36 -75.10
N ASN A 119 36.09 -28.12 -75.54
CA ASN A 119 37.04 -27.69 -76.58
C ASN A 119 36.40 -27.39 -77.95
N THR A 120 35.18 -27.87 -78.19
CA THR A 120 34.40 -27.60 -79.40
C THR A 120 33.40 -26.44 -79.22
N GLY A 121 33.42 -25.79 -78.06
CA GLY A 121 32.51 -24.71 -77.70
C GLY A 121 31.09 -25.18 -77.35
N ALA A 122 30.91 -26.46 -76.98
CA ALA A 122 29.63 -26.95 -76.47
C ALA A 122 29.48 -26.61 -74.98
N VAL A 123 28.32 -26.11 -74.57
CA VAL A 123 27.99 -25.76 -73.18
C VAL A 123 27.96 -27.04 -72.32
N THR A 124 28.62 -26.98 -71.17
CA THR A 124 28.75 -28.11 -70.22
C THR A 124 28.28 -27.78 -68.82
N GLN A 125 28.27 -26.50 -68.44
CA GLN A 125 27.70 -26.00 -67.19
C GLN A 125 27.04 -24.65 -67.43
N ILE A 126 25.95 -24.42 -66.70
CA ILE A 126 25.12 -23.23 -66.76
C ILE A 126 24.79 -22.73 -65.36
N SER A 127 24.44 -21.45 -65.26
CA SER A 127 23.92 -20.82 -64.05
C SER A 127 22.69 -19.98 -64.39
N THR A 128 21.62 -20.14 -63.62
CA THR A 128 20.33 -19.43 -63.77
C THR A 128 19.79 -19.02 -62.42
N ASN A 129 18.86 -18.05 -62.40
CA ASN A 129 18.12 -17.74 -61.19
C ASN A 129 16.94 -18.71 -61.02
N LEU A 130 17.03 -19.59 -60.02
CA LEU A 130 16.00 -20.57 -59.66
C LEU A 130 14.81 -19.96 -58.88
N GLU A 131 14.85 -18.67 -58.53
CA GLU A 131 13.76 -17.99 -57.81
C GLU A 131 12.67 -17.43 -58.75
N LEU A 132 12.75 -17.70 -60.06
CA LEU A 132 11.77 -17.23 -61.04
C LEU A 132 10.47 -18.05 -60.98
N THR A 133 9.35 -17.37 -61.23
CA THR A 133 7.98 -17.93 -61.16
C THR A 133 7.17 -17.54 -62.38
N GLY A 134 6.16 -18.32 -62.76
CA GLY A 134 5.32 -18.08 -63.94
C GLY A 134 6.01 -18.48 -65.25
N ILE A 135 6.85 -19.50 -65.18
CA ILE A 135 7.55 -20.09 -66.32
C ILE A 135 6.85 -21.40 -66.67
N ASP A 136 6.71 -21.69 -67.96
CA ASP A 136 6.14 -22.95 -68.42
C ASP A 136 7.24 -24.01 -68.58
N ASP A 137 6.93 -25.27 -68.28
CA ASP A 137 7.80 -26.40 -68.62
C ASP A 137 8.06 -26.47 -70.13
N GLU A 138 9.33 -26.53 -70.51
CA GLU A 138 9.72 -26.61 -71.91
C GLU A 138 10.91 -27.57 -72.06
N ASN A 139 10.69 -28.65 -72.81
CA ASN A 139 11.75 -29.59 -73.20
C ASN A 139 12.34 -29.17 -74.55
N GLY A 140 13.66 -29.14 -74.65
CA GLY A 140 14.38 -28.75 -75.86
C GLY A 140 14.23 -27.27 -76.22
N ALA A 141 14.11 -26.39 -75.22
CA ALA A 141 13.98 -24.95 -75.41
C ALA A 141 15.23 -24.40 -76.14
N ALA A 142 15.04 -23.93 -77.38
CA ALA A 142 16.14 -23.48 -78.22
C ALA A 142 16.78 -22.20 -77.64
N ALA A 143 18.08 -22.26 -77.36
CA ALA A 143 18.84 -21.16 -76.84
C ALA A 143 19.11 -20.09 -77.90
N THR A 144 18.80 -18.83 -77.57
CA THR A 144 19.09 -17.67 -78.41
C THR A 144 20.02 -16.68 -77.69
N GLY A 145 21.00 -16.12 -78.40
CA GLY A 145 22.02 -15.24 -77.81
C GLY A 145 23.39 -15.91 -77.70
N GLY A 146 24.36 -15.20 -77.12
CA GLY A 146 25.76 -15.63 -77.06
C GLY A 146 26.47 -15.66 -78.41
N SER A 147 27.64 -16.30 -78.44
CA SER A 147 28.51 -16.38 -79.63
C SER A 147 28.35 -17.68 -80.46
N GLY A 148 27.68 -18.69 -79.92
CA GLY A 148 27.48 -20.01 -80.53
C GLY A 148 26.09 -20.25 -81.14
N THR A 149 25.87 -21.47 -81.64
CA THR A 149 24.55 -21.90 -82.17
C THR A 149 24.18 -23.32 -81.72
N GLY A 150 22.87 -23.59 -81.63
CA GLY A 150 22.30 -24.92 -81.47
C GLY A 150 22.34 -25.51 -80.05
N ALA A 151 22.38 -24.66 -79.01
CA ALA A 151 22.13 -25.14 -77.65
C ALA A 151 20.63 -25.27 -77.38
N GLU A 152 20.24 -26.29 -76.63
CA GLU A 152 18.86 -26.55 -76.18
C GLU A 152 18.88 -26.89 -74.69
N PHE A 153 17.90 -26.38 -73.95
CA PHE A 153 17.78 -26.59 -72.51
C PHE A 153 16.42 -27.22 -72.16
N ASP A 154 16.43 -28.12 -71.19
CA ASP A 154 15.21 -28.66 -70.61
C ASP A 154 14.91 -27.88 -69.32
N ILE A 155 13.73 -27.29 -69.25
CA ILE A 155 13.25 -26.43 -68.16
C ILE A 155 12.17 -27.18 -67.42
N GLU A 156 12.42 -27.47 -66.15
CA GLU A 156 11.46 -28.11 -65.24
C GLU A 156 11.00 -27.10 -64.18
N THR A 157 9.70 -27.06 -63.97
CA THR A 157 9.02 -26.20 -63.00
C THR A 157 8.17 -27.04 -62.05
N GLU A 158 7.99 -26.53 -60.84
CA GLU A 158 7.14 -27.11 -59.82
C GLU A 158 6.02 -26.12 -59.49
N ASP A 159 4.78 -26.59 -59.52
CA ASP A 159 3.63 -25.85 -59.01
C ASP A 159 3.52 -26.06 -57.49
N ILE A 160 3.50 -24.95 -56.74
CA ILE A 160 3.29 -24.97 -55.29
C ILE A 160 1.85 -24.58 -55.00
N ASP A 161 1.10 -25.52 -54.40
CA ASP A 161 -0.28 -25.30 -54.00
C ASP A 161 -0.42 -24.26 -52.87
N ALA A 162 -1.58 -23.59 -52.82
CA ALA A 162 -1.90 -22.64 -51.75
C ALA A 162 -2.05 -23.36 -50.41
N VAL A 163 -1.29 -22.91 -49.40
CA VAL A 163 -1.42 -23.42 -48.04
C VAL A 163 -2.34 -22.48 -47.24
N PRO A 164 -3.50 -22.97 -46.76
CA PRO A 164 -4.41 -22.15 -45.97
C PRO A 164 -3.78 -21.73 -44.65
N ALA A 165 -4.16 -20.55 -44.14
CA ALA A 165 -3.72 -20.09 -42.82
C ALA A 165 -4.20 -21.07 -41.74
N GLN A 166 -3.30 -21.44 -40.84
CA GLN A 166 -3.60 -22.36 -39.74
C GLN A 166 -3.82 -21.57 -38.45
N PHE A 167 -4.94 -21.85 -37.80
CA PHE A 167 -5.32 -21.30 -36.51
C PHE A 167 -5.35 -22.41 -35.48
N GLU A 168 -4.68 -22.19 -34.35
CA GLU A 168 -4.63 -23.13 -33.23
C GLU A 168 -5.21 -22.44 -31.99
N GLU A 169 -5.95 -23.19 -31.17
CA GLU A 169 -6.46 -22.67 -29.90
C GLU A 169 -5.34 -22.66 -28.85
N MET A 170 -5.02 -21.48 -28.33
CA MET A 170 -4.06 -21.33 -27.24
C MET A 170 -4.77 -21.16 -25.90
N GLN A 171 -4.15 -21.67 -24.83
CA GLN A 171 -4.59 -21.47 -23.45
C GLN A 171 -3.57 -20.60 -22.72
N LEU A 172 -4.05 -19.46 -22.21
CA LEU A 172 -3.30 -18.56 -21.36
C LEU A 172 -3.75 -18.77 -19.92
N GLN A 173 -2.84 -19.18 -19.04
CA GLN A 173 -3.10 -19.31 -17.61
C GLN A 173 -2.49 -18.14 -16.86
N VAL A 174 -3.31 -17.43 -16.07
CA VAL A 174 -2.87 -16.27 -15.30
C VAL A 174 -3.36 -16.42 -13.84
N PRO A 175 -2.50 -16.19 -12.82
CA PRO A 175 -2.94 -16.18 -11.43
C PRO A 175 -4.04 -15.15 -11.19
N ILE A 176 -5.10 -15.50 -10.46
CA ILE A 176 -6.25 -14.59 -10.27
C ILE A 176 -5.88 -13.31 -9.51
N ILE A 177 -4.85 -13.37 -8.67
CA ILE A 177 -4.38 -12.25 -7.86
C ILE A 177 -3.86 -11.07 -8.68
N THR A 178 -3.39 -11.30 -9.91
CA THR A 178 -2.87 -10.23 -10.78
C THR A 178 -3.98 -9.43 -11.46
N MET A 179 -5.20 -9.98 -11.51
CA MET A 179 -6.38 -9.34 -12.09
C MET A 179 -7.24 -8.60 -11.06
N MET A 180 -6.91 -8.73 -9.77
CA MET A 180 -7.72 -8.20 -8.68
C MET A 180 -6.97 -7.07 -7.95
N PRO A 181 -7.61 -5.91 -7.70
CA PRO A 181 -7.00 -4.87 -6.91
C PRO A 181 -6.81 -5.35 -5.46
N ILE A 182 -5.56 -5.37 -4.99
CA ILE A 182 -5.25 -5.74 -3.60
C ILE A 182 -5.50 -4.51 -2.70
N PRO A 183 -6.35 -4.62 -1.67
CA PRO A 183 -6.57 -3.54 -0.73
C PRO A 183 -5.30 -3.31 0.11
N PHE A 184 -4.70 -2.14 -0.03
CA PHE A 184 -3.56 -1.71 0.75
C PHE A 184 -3.98 -0.65 1.76
N ILE A 185 -4.09 -1.03 3.03
CA ILE A 185 -4.40 -0.10 4.13
C ILE A 185 -3.13 0.03 4.97
N ARG A 186 -2.63 1.25 5.11
CA ARG A 186 -1.45 1.61 5.91
C ARG A 186 -1.79 2.85 6.73
N VAL A 187 -1.24 2.95 7.94
CA VAL A 187 -1.30 4.18 8.74
C VAL A 187 0.00 4.91 8.46
N GLU A 188 -0.14 6.03 7.75
CA GLU A 188 0.99 6.84 7.29
C GLU A 188 1.49 7.80 8.37
N GLU A 189 0.58 8.47 9.07
CA GLU A 189 0.91 9.43 10.13
C GLU A 189 -0.09 9.32 11.29
N GLY A 190 0.43 9.31 12.52
CA GLY A 190 -0.35 9.49 13.74
C GLY A 190 0.05 10.77 14.44
N ASN A 191 -0.86 11.75 14.52
CA ASN A 191 -0.65 12.97 15.29
C ASN A 191 -1.41 12.88 16.62
N ILE A 192 -0.68 12.98 17.73
CA ILE A 192 -1.24 12.97 19.07
C ILE A 192 -0.87 14.29 19.78
N ASP A 193 -1.89 15.12 20.01
CA ASP A 193 -1.77 16.41 20.69
C ASP A 193 -2.29 16.31 22.14
N PHE A 194 -1.39 16.45 23.12
CA PHE A 194 -1.76 16.51 24.53
C PHE A 194 -1.80 17.94 25.04
N ASN A 195 -2.97 18.38 25.53
CA ASN A 195 -3.19 19.69 26.14
C ASN A 195 -3.64 19.53 27.58
N ALA A 196 -2.77 19.79 28.55
CA ALA A 196 -3.09 19.73 29.98
C ALA A 196 -3.13 21.13 30.61
N LYS A 197 -4.19 21.43 31.37
CA LYS A 197 -4.34 22.66 32.17
C LYS A 197 -4.49 22.31 33.65
N ILE A 198 -3.50 22.66 34.46
CA ILE A 198 -3.55 22.48 35.93
C ILE A 198 -3.94 23.81 36.59
N THR A 199 -4.91 23.76 37.50
CA THR A 199 -5.34 24.92 38.31
C THR A 199 -5.21 24.56 39.79
N SER A 200 -4.48 25.36 40.57
CA SER A 200 -4.22 25.12 42.00
C SER A 200 -5.07 26.02 42.91
N MET A 201 -5.49 25.50 44.08
CA MET A 201 -6.22 26.26 45.10
C MET A 201 -5.59 26.07 46.50
N GLU A 202 -5.10 27.16 47.11
CA GLU A 202 -4.45 27.15 48.43
C GLU A 202 -5.40 27.69 49.51
N TYR A 203 -5.57 26.94 50.61
CA TYR A 203 -6.39 27.35 51.76
C TYR A 203 -5.53 27.67 52.99
N LYS A 204 -5.49 28.95 53.40
CA LYS A 204 -4.83 29.39 54.64
C LYS A 204 -5.79 29.22 55.84
N ARG A 205 -5.40 28.40 56.83
CA ARG A 205 -6.17 28.19 58.07
C ARG A 205 -5.75 29.23 59.14
N VAL A 206 -6.72 30.00 59.67
CA VAL A 206 -6.51 31.09 60.65
C VAL A 206 -6.72 30.59 62.09
N GLY A 207 -5.80 30.92 63.01
CA GLY A 207 -5.90 30.62 64.46
C GLY A 207 -6.74 31.64 65.24
N SER A 208 -7.42 31.20 66.30
CA SER A 208 -8.38 31.96 67.10
C SER A 208 -7.80 32.47 68.43
N GLU A 209 -8.15 33.69 68.85
CA GLU A 209 -7.94 34.20 70.22
C GLU A 209 -9.23 34.08 71.07
N PHE A 210 -9.09 33.60 72.31
CA PHE A 210 -10.15 33.53 73.31
C PHE A 210 -9.96 34.66 74.34
N LYS A 211 -10.88 35.62 74.40
CA LYS A 211 -10.84 36.72 75.39
C LYS A 211 -11.91 36.48 76.46
N PHE A 212 -11.47 36.34 77.71
CA PHE A 212 -12.32 36.13 78.90
C PHE A 212 -12.28 37.40 79.76
N ASN A 213 -13.40 38.13 79.84
CA ASN A 213 -13.51 39.36 80.63
C ASN A 213 -14.57 39.17 81.71
N THR A 214 -14.20 39.31 82.98
CA THR A 214 -15.11 39.23 84.14
C THR A 214 -15.18 40.58 84.85
N GLY A 215 -16.37 41.16 84.96
CA GLY A 215 -16.60 42.41 85.68
C GLY A 215 -17.63 42.22 86.80
N PHE A 216 -17.30 42.66 88.01
CA PHE A 216 -18.21 42.73 89.15
C PHE A 216 -18.64 44.19 89.36
N SER A 217 -19.95 44.45 89.38
CA SER A 217 -20.47 45.79 89.62
C SER A 217 -21.51 45.79 90.74
N TYR A 218 -21.29 46.64 91.74
CA TYR A 218 -22.16 46.84 92.90
C TYR A 218 -22.83 48.21 92.79
N GLY A 219 -24.16 48.22 92.72
CA GLY A 219 -24.95 49.44 92.64
C GLY A 219 -25.95 49.53 93.79
N ASN A 220 -25.89 50.62 94.55
CA ASN A 220 -26.88 50.99 95.56
C ASN A 220 -27.93 51.91 94.93
N GLN A 221 -29.20 51.51 94.94
CA GLN A 221 -30.33 52.30 94.43
C GLN A 221 -31.29 52.59 95.58
N ASN A 222 -31.38 53.86 95.98
CA ASN A 222 -32.32 54.34 96.99
C ASN A 222 -33.55 54.95 96.31
N THR A 223 -34.74 54.42 96.60
CA THR A 223 -36.01 54.95 96.09
C THR A 223 -36.92 55.31 97.26
N ASN A 224 -37.24 56.60 97.38
CA ASN A 224 -38.14 57.10 98.42
C ASN A 224 -39.55 57.25 97.81
N LYS A 225 -40.54 56.58 98.38
CA LYS A 225 -41.95 56.71 97.98
C LYS A 225 -42.79 57.12 99.19
N ASN A 226 -43.55 58.19 99.00
CA ASN A 226 -44.37 58.78 100.03
C ASN A 226 -45.83 58.38 99.79
N TYR A 227 -46.51 57.88 100.82
CA TYR A 227 -47.89 57.43 100.78
C TYR A 227 -48.71 58.23 101.79
N ALA A 228 -49.82 58.85 101.36
CA ALA A 228 -50.70 59.64 102.20
C ALA A 228 -51.90 58.79 102.67
N LEU A 229 -52.18 58.76 103.98
CA LEU A 229 -53.32 58.05 104.57
C LEU A 229 -53.93 58.93 105.68
N GLY A 230 -55.16 59.42 105.46
CA GLY A 230 -55.82 60.35 106.36
C GLY A 230 -55.11 61.72 106.43
N PRO A 231 -55.28 62.51 107.50
CA PRO A 231 -54.67 63.84 107.60
C PRO A 231 -53.13 63.82 107.78
N GLY A 232 -52.44 62.70 107.53
CA GLY A 232 -50.98 62.58 107.62
C GLY A 232 -50.35 61.90 106.40
N VAL A 233 -49.07 62.22 106.15
CA VAL A 233 -48.26 61.61 105.09
C VAL A 233 -47.19 60.73 105.71
N PHE A 234 -47.03 59.51 105.19
CA PHE A 234 -45.97 58.59 105.57
C PHE A 234 -44.94 58.45 104.45
N ASN A 235 -43.66 58.66 104.77
CA ASN A 235 -42.56 58.51 103.81
C ASN A 235 -41.92 57.13 103.99
N VAL A 236 -41.81 56.35 102.91
CA VAL A 236 -41.17 55.03 102.93
C VAL A 236 -39.95 55.05 102.02
N ASN A 237 -38.77 54.94 102.63
CA ASN A 237 -37.50 54.82 101.91
C ASN A 237 -37.19 53.36 101.68
N LYS A 238 -37.01 52.97 100.41
CA LYS A 238 -36.57 51.62 100.04
C LYS A 238 -35.15 51.69 99.47
N ASN A 239 -34.19 51.20 100.23
CA ASN A 239 -32.81 51.04 99.77
C ASN A 239 -32.64 49.63 99.18
N THR A 240 -32.25 49.54 97.92
CA THR A 240 -32.01 48.26 97.24
C THR A 240 -30.58 48.17 96.74
N ASN A 241 -29.84 47.20 97.26
CA ASN A 241 -28.54 46.80 96.72
C ASN A 241 -28.77 45.77 95.64
N THR A 242 -28.35 46.07 94.41
CA THR A 242 -28.41 45.09 93.32
C THR A 242 -27.00 44.71 92.91
N VAL A 243 -26.73 43.41 92.91
CA VAL A 243 -25.51 42.85 92.36
C VAL A 243 -25.84 42.40 90.94
N LYS A 244 -25.20 43.01 89.94
CA LYS A 244 -25.32 42.56 88.55
C LYS A 244 -24.02 41.89 88.16
N LEU A 245 -24.12 40.57 87.96
CA LEU A 245 -23.08 39.76 87.36
C LEU A 245 -23.38 39.65 85.87
N ASN A 246 -22.65 40.40 85.04
CA ASN A 246 -22.78 40.30 83.59
C ASN A 246 -21.66 39.41 83.05
N THR A 247 -22.00 38.19 82.66
CA THR A 247 -21.09 37.23 82.01
C THR A 247 -21.36 37.18 80.52
N SER A 248 -20.68 38.02 79.74
CA SER A 248 -20.76 37.98 78.28
C SER A 248 -19.61 37.16 77.69
N ILE A 249 -19.93 36.01 77.12
CA ILE A 249 -19.03 35.22 76.27
C ILE A 249 -19.31 35.65 74.83
N SER A 250 -18.38 36.36 74.19
CA SER A 250 -18.50 36.73 72.78
C SER A 250 -17.38 36.11 71.96
N TYR A 251 -17.76 35.43 70.87
CA TYR A 251 -16.86 34.87 69.86
C TYR A 251 -16.93 35.74 68.62
N GLN A 252 -15.89 36.54 68.35
CA GLN A 252 -15.87 37.45 67.20
C GLN A 252 -14.88 36.95 66.15
N ARG A 253 -15.42 36.53 65.00
CA ARG A 253 -14.70 35.90 63.88
C ARG A 253 -14.59 36.88 62.70
N ASN A 254 -13.40 37.10 62.17
CA ASN A 254 -13.20 37.70 60.84
C ASN A 254 -11.80 37.28 60.33
N SER A 255 -11.62 36.50 59.27
CA SER A 255 -11.82 36.91 57.88
C SER A 255 -11.80 35.71 56.92
N ARG A 256 -12.57 35.84 55.83
CA ARG A 256 -12.43 35.10 54.57
C ARG A 256 -11.50 35.91 53.66
N GLN A 257 -10.34 35.39 53.31
CA GLN A 257 -9.51 35.95 52.24
C GLN A 257 -8.79 34.82 51.51
N GLY A 258 -9.43 34.32 50.44
CA GLY A 258 -8.80 33.44 49.46
C GLY A 258 -8.07 34.29 48.44
N HIS A 259 -6.75 34.11 48.31
CA HIS A 259 -6.02 34.61 47.14
C HIS A 259 -6.11 33.54 46.06
N LYS A 260 -6.85 33.82 44.99
CA LYS A 260 -6.88 32.98 43.79
C LYS A 260 -5.58 33.21 43.02
N ILE A 261 -4.55 32.42 43.30
CA ILE A 261 -3.33 32.44 42.51
C ILE A 261 -3.51 31.42 41.38
N ASP A 262 -4.08 31.89 40.28
CA ASP A 262 -4.25 31.13 39.03
C ASP A 262 -2.88 30.97 38.34
N LYS A 263 -2.05 30.03 38.80
CA LYS A 263 -0.87 29.61 38.02
C LYS A 263 -1.31 28.58 36.98
N THR A 264 -1.60 29.06 35.77
CA THR A 264 -1.88 28.19 34.62
C THR A 264 -0.55 27.71 34.04
N PHE A 265 -0.34 26.40 34.01
CA PHE A 265 0.78 25.78 33.31
C PHE A 265 0.27 25.12 32.03
N HIS A 266 0.98 25.36 30.92
CA HIS A 266 0.70 24.75 29.62
C HIS A 266 1.84 23.78 29.30
N LEU A 267 1.49 22.51 29.05
CA LEU A 267 2.41 21.51 28.53
C LEU A 267 1.85 21.04 27.18
N GLY A 268 2.65 21.23 26.12
CA GLY A 268 2.34 20.73 24.78
C GLY A 268 3.36 19.66 24.39
N VAL A 269 2.88 18.44 24.15
CA VAL A 269 3.70 17.33 23.65
C VAL A 269 3.16 16.95 22.28
N LYS A 270 4.02 16.96 21.26
CA LYS A 270 3.71 16.52 19.89
C LYS A 270 4.52 15.27 19.59
N VAL A 271 3.83 14.19 19.28
CA VAL A 271 4.46 12.92 18.88
C VAL A 271 4.16 12.70 17.39
N LYS A 272 5.22 12.54 16.59
CA LYS A 272 5.12 12.17 15.18
C LYS A 272 5.59 10.74 15.02
N VAL A 273 4.77 9.92 14.38
CA VAL A 273 5.08 8.53 14.03
C VAL A 273 5.05 8.44 12.51
N SER A 274 6.17 8.04 11.91
CA SER A 274 6.32 7.81 10.46
C SER A 274 6.87 6.40 10.22
N GLN A 275 6.55 5.81 9.07
CA GLN A 275 7.02 4.49 8.68
C GLN A 275 8.26 4.58 7.77
N ASP A 276 9.20 3.64 7.94
CA ASP A 276 10.29 3.35 7.00
C ASP A 276 9.82 2.42 5.85
N GLU A 277 10.55 2.42 4.73
CA GLU A 277 10.20 1.77 3.45
C GLU A 277 9.96 0.24 3.50
N ILE A 278 9.33 -0.27 2.43
CA ILE A 278 8.86 -1.65 2.25
C ILE A 278 10.00 -2.67 2.52
N PRO A 279 9.75 -3.77 3.26
CA PRO A 279 10.74 -4.81 3.47
C PRO A 279 11.12 -5.53 2.17
N GLU A 280 12.41 -5.65 1.90
CA GLU A 280 13.04 -6.25 0.70
C GLU A 280 12.47 -7.65 0.30
N GLY A 281 11.87 -8.39 1.24
CA GLY A 281 11.26 -9.69 0.99
C GLY A 281 9.97 -9.65 0.16
N MET A 282 9.21 -8.54 0.20
CA MET A 282 7.96 -8.40 -0.57
C MET A 282 8.25 -8.26 -2.07
N GLU A 283 9.33 -7.57 -2.42
CA GLU A 283 9.79 -7.39 -3.79
C GLU A 283 10.25 -8.73 -4.40
N LYS A 284 10.96 -9.56 -3.63
CA LYS A 284 11.36 -10.92 -4.06
C LYS A 284 10.16 -11.84 -4.29
N LEU A 285 9.12 -11.73 -3.47
CA LEU A 285 7.89 -12.50 -3.64
C LEU A 285 7.15 -12.11 -4.93
N LEU A 286 7.11 -10.82 -5.26
CA LEU A 286 6.50 -10.33 -6.49
C LEU A 286 7.28 -10.77 -7.74
N GLY A 287 8.61 -10.75 -7.69
CA GLY A 287 9.45 -11.23 -8.81
C GLY A 287 9.28 -12.72 -9.09
N ILE A 288 9.14 -13.57 -8.06
CA ILE A 288 8.87 -15.00 -8.22
C ILE A 288 7.47 -15.25 -8.83
N LEU A 289 6.48 -14.44 -8.47
CA LEU A 289 5.13 -14.54 -9.02
C LEU A 289 5.04 -14.05 -10.47
N GLU A 290 5.93 -13.15 -10.89
CA GLU A 290 6.06 -12.69 -12.28
C GLU A 290 6.72 -13.77 -13.16
N ASP A 291 7.78 -14.42 -12.66
CA ASP A 291 8.45 -15.54 -13.34
C ASP A 291 7.57 -16.81 -13.46
N ALA A 292 6.54 -16.94 -12.62
CA ALA A 292 5.63 -18.09 -12.63
C ALA A 292 4.53 -18.01 -13.72
N ILE A 293 4.50 -16.96 -14.54
CA ILE A 293 3.55 -16.82 -15.66
C ILE A 293 4.09 -17.59 -16.88
N VAL A 294 3.53 -18.77 -17.15
CA VAL A 294 3.92 -19.63 -18.28
C VAL A 294 2.76 -19.77 -19.28
N SER A 295 3.05 -19.63 -20.58
CA SER A 295 2.11 -19.87 -21.67
C SER A 295 2.48 -21.17 -22.39
N GLN A 296 1.50 -22.08 -22.58
CA GLN A 296 1.68 -23.37 -23.24
C GLN A 296 0.58 -23.60 -24.29
N PRO A 297 0.89 -24.32 -25.39
CA PRO A 297 -0.13 -24.74 -26.37
C PRO A 297 -1.11 -25.75 -25.75
N VAL A 298 -2.35 -25.78 -26.25
CA VAL A 298 -3.36 -26.75 -25.80
C VAL A 298 -3.15 -28.06 -26.55
N GLU A 299 -2.86 -29.15 -25.83
CA GLU A 299 -2.89 -30.51 -26.39
C GLU A 299 -4.33 -30.97 -26.72
#